data_AF-A0A966Z2K2-F1
#
_entry.id   AF-A0A966Z2K2-F1
#
_cell.length_a   1.000
_cell.length_b   1.000
_cell.length_c   1.000
_cell.angle_alpha   90.00
_cell.angle_beta   90.00
_cell.angle_gamma   90.00
#
_symmetry.space_group_name_H-M   'P 1'
#
loop_
_entity.id
_entity.type
_entity.pdbx_description
1 polymer ?
#
loop_
_entity_poly.entity_id
_entity_poly.type
_entity_poly.pdbx_seq_one_letter_code
_entity_poly.pdbx_strand_id
1 'polypeptide(L)' 'MEKSGDALKVGQYSAVQSVGQEFGLPVIAIANLEGLMHYLQQSHDQQLQTFLPAVQDYRNRYGI' A
#
# COMPACT_ATOMS: atom_id res chain seq x y z
N MET A 1 -4.17 -1.41 0.60
CA MET A 1 -3.85 -0.04 1.04
C MET A 1 -2.93 -0.14 2.26
N GLU A 2 -2.53 0.95 2.91
CA GLU A 2 -1.78 0.90 4.19
C GLU A 2 -2.62 1.47 5.33
N LYS A 3 -2.50 0.87 6.52
CA LYS A 3 -3.18 1.32 7.74
C LYS A 3 -2.76 2.76 8.07
N SER A 4 -3.71 3.57 8.51
CA SER A 4 -3.46 4.94 8.99
C SER A 4 -2.65 4.95 10.30
N GLY A 5 -2.21 6.12 10.74
CA GLY A 5 -1.49 6.30 12.00
C GLY A 5 0.02 6.36 11.82
N ASP A 6 0.77 5.99 12.86
CA ASP A 6 2.24 6.00 12.84
C ASP A 6 2.82 4.56 12.86
N ALA A 7 4.14 4.46 12.80
CA ALA A 7 4.84 3.17 12.72
C ALA A 7 4.65 2.26 13.95
N LEU A 8 4.16 2.81 15.07
CA LEU A 8 3.92 2.13 16.35
C LEU A 8 2.43 1.97 16.66
N LYS A 9 1.60 2.93 16.25
CA LYS A 9 0.16 3.00 16.48
C LYS A 9 -0.55 3.06 15.13
N VAL A 10 -0.79 1.88 14.58
CA VAL A 10 -1.55 1.69 13.35
C VAL A 10 -3.05 1.69 13.63
N GLY A 11 -3.77 2.49 12.86
CA GLY A 11 -5.23 2.59 12.87
C GLY A 11 -5.92 1.40 12.21
N GLN A 12 -7.22 1.29 12.46
CA GLN A 12 -8.05 0.19 11.96
C GLN A 12 -8.28 0.26 10.44
N TYR A 13 -8.25 1.46 9.86
CA TYR A 13 -8.50 1.70 8.43
C TYR A 13 -7.33 2.42 7.79
N SER A 14 -7.20 2.32 6.48
CA SER A 14 -6.34 3.22 5.71
C SER A 14 -6.91 4.64 5.66
N ALA A 15 -6.05 5.65 5.49
CA ALA A 15 -6.50 7.03 5.37
C ALA A 15 -7.57 7.23 4.27
N VAL A 16 -7.38 6.54 3.15
CA VAL A 16 -8.31 6.53 2.00
C VAL A 16 -9.64 5.82 2.30
N GLN A 17 -9.64 4.74 3.07
CA GLN A 17 -10.89 4.12 3.55
C GLN A 17 -11.64 5.06 4.48
N SER A 18 -10.94 5.75 5.39
CA SER A 18 -11.54 6.74 6.27
C SER A 18 -12.19 7.88 5.48
N VAL A 19 -11.53 8.42 4.45
CA VAL A 19 -12.12 9.46 3.59
C VAL A 19 -13.40 8.96 2.89
N GLY A 20 -13.37 7.73 2.36
CA GLY A 20 -14.54 7.16 1.71
C GLY A 20 -15.73 6.96 2.67
N GLN A 21 -15.46 6.57 3.92
CA GLN A 21 -16.48 6.39 4.94
C GLN A 21 -17.00 7.72 5.50
N GLU A 22 -16.10 8.67 5.80
CA GLU A 22 -16.42 9.93 6.48
C GLU A 22 -17.17 10.90 5.56
N PHE A 23 -16.75 10.98 4.29
CA PHE A 23 -17.31 11.94 3.34
C PHE A 23 -18.28 11.31 2.34
N GLY A 24 -18.42 9.98 2.33
CA GLY A 24 -19.28 9.26 1.38
C GLY A 24 -18.82 9.38 -0.07
N LEU A 25 -17.54 9.72 -0.30
CA LEU A 25 -16.97 9.95 -1.62
C LEU A 25 -16.22 8.71 -2.12
N PRO A 26 -16.37 8.32 -3.40
CA PRO A 26 -15.57 7.25 -3.96
C PRO A 26 -14.09 7.68 -4.07
N VAL A 27 -13.19 6.88 -3.50
CA VAL A 27 -11.75 7.10 -3.66
C VAL A 27 -11.24 6.23 -4.81
N ILE A 28 -10.77 6.86 -5.88
CA ILE A 28 -10.28 6.19 -7.08
C ILE A 28 -8.75 6.35 -7.13
N ALA A 29 -8.04 5.24 -7.20
CA ALA A 29 -6.58 5.22 -7.27
C ALA A 29 -6.11 4.99 -8.71
N ILE A 30 -5.16 5.79 -9.17
CA ILE A 30 -4.46 5.56 -10.46
C ILE A 30 -3.56 4.33 -10.36
N ALA A 31 -2.91 4.16 -9.20
CA ALA A 31 -2.13 2.99 -8.83
C ALA A 31 -2.27 2.73 -7.34
N ASN A 32 -2.06 1.48 -6.92
CA ASN A 32 -2.07 1.08 -5.52
C ASN A 32 -0.87 0.18 -5.22
N LEU A 33 -0.68 -0.17 -3.95
CA LEU A 33 0.46 -0.98 -3.51
C LEU A 33 0.50 -2.37 -4.19
N GLU A 34 -0.66 -2.96 -4.49
CA GLU A 34 -0.72 -4.23 -5.22
C GLU A 34 -0.20 -4.10 -6.66
N GLY A 35 -0.63 -3.07 -7.38
CA GLY A 35 -0.12 -2.76 -8.71
C GLY A 35 1.38 -2.48 -8.71
N LEU A 36 1.89 -1.77 -7.69
CA LEU A 36 3.32 -1.55 -7.53
C LEU A 36 4.09 -2.87 -7.33
N MET A 37 3.59 -3.78 -6.48
CA MET A 37 4.24 -5.08 -6.28
C MET A 37 4.23 -5.92 -7.56
N HIS A 38 3.12 -5.94 -8.29
CA HIS A 38 3.07 -6.59 -9.60
C HIS A 38 4.09 -6.01 -10.57
N TYR A 39 4.22 -4.68 -10.62
CA TYR A 39 5.23 -4.02 -11.44
C TYR A 39 6.65 -4.44 -11.04
N LEU A 40 6.97 -4.46 -9.75
CA LEU A 40 8.29 -4.89 -9.26
C LEU A 40 8.58 -6.37 -9.59
N GLN A 41 7.57 -7.24 -9.50
CA GLN A 41 7.68 -8.67 -9.86
C GLN A 41 7.91 -8.89 -11.36
N GLN A 42 7.26 -8.08 -12.20
CA GLN A 42 7.30 -8.20 -13.67
C GLN A 42 8.44 -7.37 -14.29
N SER A 43 9.11 -6.54 -13.51
CA SER A 43 10.22 -5.71 -13.97
C SER A 43 11.36 -6.59 -14.46
N HIS A 44 11.97 -6.24 -15.60
CA HIS A 44 13.21 -6.87 -16.09
C HIS A 44 14.46 -6.17 -15.55
N ASP A 45 14.29 -5.10 -14.77
CA ASP A 45 15.38 -4.40 -14.10
C ASP A 45 15.71 -5.07 -12.76
N GLN A 46 16.92 -5.64 -12.68
CA GLN A 46 17.40 -6.33 -11.49
C GLN A 46 17.56 -5.41 -10.27
N GLN A 47 17.82 -4.12 -10.47
CA GLN A 47 17.88 -3.17 -9.37
C GLN A 47 16.50 -2.98 -8.74
N LEU A 48 15.45 -2.91 -9.56
CA LEU A 48 14.08 -2.79 -9.07
C LEU A 48 13.61 -4.06 -8.34
N GLN A 49 13.94 -5.24 -8.85
CA GLN A 49 13.57 -6.50 -8.20
C GLN A 49 14.18 -6.64 -6.80
N THR A 50 15.34 -6.01 -6.54
CA THR A 50 16.00 -6.04 -5.22
C THR A 50 15.15 -5.40 -4.12
N PHE A 51 14.24 -4.49 -4.46
CA PHE A 51 13.34 -3.86 -3.47
C PHE A 51 12.09 -4.68 -3.17
N LEU A 52 11.77 -5.69 -3.98
CA LEU A 52 10.55 -6.48 -3.84
C LEU A 52 10.39 -7.11 -2.44
N PRO A 53 11.43 -7.72 -1.82
CA PRO A 53 11.30 -8.29 -0.47
C PRO A 53 10.96 -7.22 0.57
N ALA A 54 11.61 -6.06 0.53
CA ALA A 54 11.38 -4.98 1.48
C ALA A 54 9.96 -4.40 1.38
N VAL A 55 9.43 -4.26 0.16
CA VAL A 55 8.06 -3.80 -0.07
C VAL A 55 7.05 -4.84 0.39
N GLN A 56 7.33 -6.13 0.19
CA GLN A 56 6.49 -7.21 0.68
C GLN A 56 6.43 -7.24 2.21
N ASP A 57 7.57 -7.10 2.89
CA ASP A 57 7.64 -7.04 4.35
C ASP A 57 6.87 -5.83 4.90
N TYR A 58 7.00 -4.68 4.24
CA TYR A 58 6.22 -3.48 4.57
C TYR A 58 4.72 -3.74 4.46
N ARG A 59 4.25 -4.34 3.34
CA ARG A 59 2.85 -4.72 3.16
C ARG A 59 2.38 -5.71 4.21
N ASN A 60 3.19 -6.71 4.55
CA ASN A 60 2.82 -7.69 5.56
C ASN A 60 2.60 -7.04 6.94
N ARG A 61 3.39 -6.00 7.26
CA ARG A 61 3.31 -5.29 8.54
C ARG A 61 2.17 -4.27 8.58
N TYR A 62 2.01 -3.47 7.54
CA TYR A 62 1.12 -2.30 7.54
C TYR A 62 -0.04 -2.38 6.56
N GLY A 63 -0.10 -3.42 5.73
CA GLY A 63 -1.15 -3.61 4.75
C GLY A 63 -2.53 -3.80 5.40
N ILE A 64 -3.53 -3.33 4.66
CA ILE A 64 -4.96 -3.52 4.90
C ILE A 64 -5.71 -3.74 3.59
#